data_AF-A0A414FIK4-F1
#
_entry.id   AF-A0A414FIK4-F1
#
_cell.length_a   1.000
_cell.length_b   1.000
_cell.length_c   1.000
_cell.angle_alpha   90.00
_cell.angle_beta   90.00
_cell.angle_gamma   90.00
#
_symmetry.space_group_name_H-M   'P 1'
#
loop_
_entity.id
_entity.type
_entity.pdbx_description
1 polymer ?
#
loop_
_entity_poly.entity_id
_entity_poly.type
_entity_poly.pdbx_seq_one_letter_code
_entity_poly.pdbx_strand_id
1 'polypeptide(L)'
;MKKNLLYLWTLICSVALFTACSSDDDNDISGNNPPEEEAVVTAPDVVGTYWGNLDISMKPDNSDQETVIGNGIAKFITISQVSDTEVKMELKEFELFLNGTIMKFGDIVIDKCTVKKETDASTFTGQQNLTFSGDAAALGTCATTVEGTVESGALTMNINVKVATLQQTVKVTYSGVKQVEESGNN
;
A
#
# COMPACT_ATOMS: atom_id res chain seq x y z
N MET A 1 1.25 23.23 -48.95
CA MET A 1 -0.14 23.00 -48.48
C MET A 1 -0.86 22.10 -49.47
N LYS A 2 -1.32 20.93 -49.01
CA LYS A 2 -2.19 19.90 -49.63
C LYS A 2 -1.99 18.67 -48.70
N LYS A 3 -3.01 18.00 -48.15
CA LYS A 3 -4.15 17.36 -48.81
C LYS A 3 -5.33 17.22 -47.84
N ASN A 4 -6.54 17.47 -48.37
CA ASN A 4 -7.81 16.98 -47.83
C ASN A 4 -7.86 15.45 -47.92
N LEU A 5 -8.53 14.80 -46.96
CA LEU A 5 -9.46 13.72 -47.29
C LEU A 5 -10.46 13.46 -46.14
N LEU A 6 -11.69 13.94 -46.35
CA LEU A 6 -12.89 13.45 -45.68
C LEU A 6 -13.21 12.06 -46.22
N TYR A 7 -13.41 11.06 -45.36
CA TYR A 7 -14.18 9.87 -45.70
C TYR A 7 -15.11 9.50 -44.54
N LEU A 8 -16.24 10.18 -44.54
CA LEU A 8 -17.51 9.70 -44.00
C LEU A 8 -18.07 8.68 -45.01
N TRP A 9 -18.14 7.41 -44.65
CA TRP A 9 -19.10 6.46 -45.23
C TRP A 9 -19.42 5.38 -44.19
N THR A 10 -20.65 5.44 -43.69
CA THR A 10 -21.29 4.49 -42.78
C THR A 10 -21.96 3.35 -43.55
N LEU A 11 -22.08 2.18 -42.90
CA LEU A 11 -23.14 1.17 -43.09
C LEU A 11 -23.04 0.42 -44.46
N ILE A 12 -23.29 -0.87 -44.65
CA ILE A 12 -24.26 -1.83 -44.08
C ILE A 12 -23.74 -3.20 -44.56
N CYS A 13 -23.65 -4.23 -43.72
CA CYS A 13 -23.61 -5.62 -44.24
C CYS A 13 -24.36 -6.55 -43.30
N SER A 14 -25.44 -7.06 -43.86
CA SER A 14 -26.53 -7.83 -43.27
C SER A 14 -26.07 -9.15 -42.63
N VAL A 15 -26.75 -9.49 -41.54
CA VAL A 15 -26.92 -10.87 -41.06
C VAL A 15 -27.48 -11.77 -42.17
N ALA A 16 -26.83 -12.91 -42.39
CA ALA A 16 -27.42 -14.09 -43.00
C ALA A 16 -27.39 -15.23 -41.97
N LEU A 17 -28.54 -15.87 -41.79
CA LEU A 17 -28.80 -16.93 -40.82
C LEU A 17 -28.54 -18.32 -41.42
N PHE A 18 -28.07 -19.23 -40.55
CA PHE A 18 -28.06 -20.70 -40.59
C PHE A 18 -27.25 -21.42 -41.69
N THR A 19 -26.33 -22.31 -41.28
CA THR A 19 -26.50 -23.77 -41.43
C THR A 19 -25.74 -24.51 -40.33
N ALA A 20 -26.40 -25.49 -39.72
CA ALA A 20 -25.80 -26.49 -38.86
C ALA A 20 -25.03 -27.50 -39.72
N CYS A 21 -23.84 -27.90 -39.30
CA CYS A 21 -23.27 -29.18 -39.69
C CYS A 21 -22.63 -29.82 -38.46
N SER A 22 -23.26 -30.91 -38.03
CA SER A 22 -22.72 -31.92 -37.13
C SER A 22 -21.65 -32.72 -37.89
N SER A 23 -20.45 -32.80 -37.35
CA SER A 23 -19.65 -34.02 -37.40
C SER A 23 -18.59 -33.95 -36.32
N ASP A 24 -18.80 -34.85 -35.37
CA ASP A 24 -17.84 -35.47 -34.49
C ASP A 24 -16.53 -35.78 -35.23
N ASP A 25 -15.46 -35.07 -34.88
CA ASP A 25 -14.09 -35.50 -35.15
C ASP A 25 -13.19 -34.91 -34.03
N ASP A 26 -12.86 -35.76 -33.08
CA ASP A 26 -11.89 -35.50 -32.02
C ASP A 26 -10.50 -35.33 -32.63
N ASN A 27 -9.97 -34.10 -32.64
CA ASN A 27 -8.54 -33.88 -32.45
C ASN A 27 -8.22 -32.47 -31.92
N ASP A 28 -7.44 -32.49 -30.85
CA ASP A 28 -6.81 -31.47 -30.02
C ASP A 28 -6.33 -30.16 -30.71
N ILE A 29 -6.18 -29.11 -29.88
CA ILE A 29 -5.61 -27.74 -30.13
C ILE A 29 -6.63 -26.64 -30.46
N SER A 30 -7.18 -26.02 -29.41
CA SER A 30 -7.23 -24.56 -29.25
C SER A 30 -7.52 -24.25 -27.79
N GLY A 31 -6.44 -24.07 -27.03
CA GLY A 31 -6.50 -23.57 -25.65
C GLY A 31 -7.13 -22.18 -25.63
N ASN A 32 -8.43 -22.12 -25.42
CA ASN A 32 -9.14 -20.90 -25.05
C ASN A 32 -9.01 -20.73 -23.53
N ASN A 33 -7.78 -20.70 -23.02
CA ASN A 33 -7.57 -19.99 -21.76
C ASN A 33 -7.74 -18.51 -22.13
N PRO A 34 -8.63 -17.74 -21.46
CA PRO A 34 -8.57 -16.29 -21.55
C PRO A 34 -7.11 -15.87 -21.35
N PRO A 35 -6.56 -14.88 -22.10
CA PRO A 35 -5.22 -14.40 -21.82
C PRO A 35 -5.15 -14.09 -20.33
N GLU A 36 -4.25 -14.79 -19.61
CA GLU A 36 -4.03 -14.52 -18.21
C GLU A 36 -3.75 -13.03 -18.12
N GLU A 37 -4.57 -12.30 -17.35
CA GLU A 37 -4.36 -10.88 -17.14
C GLU A 37 -2.96 -10.73 -16.56
N GLU A 38 -2.02 -10.24 -17.38
CA GLU A 38 -0.65 -9.96 -16.96
C GLU A 38 -0.76 -9.08 -15.71
N ALA A 39 -0.32 -9.62 -14.57
CA ALA A 39 -0.40 -8.92 -13.31
C ALA A 39 0.40 -7.61 -13.46
N VAL A 40 -0.28 -6.48 -13.31
CA VAL A 40 0.39 -5.18 -13.37
C VAL A 40 1.43 -5.16 -12.26
N VAL A 41 2.72 -5.03 -12.63
CA VAL A 41 3.83 -4.87 -11.69
C VAL A 41 3.72 -3.47 -11.09
N THR A 42 3.29 -3.37 -9.83
CA THR A 42 3.00 -2.09 -9.16
C THR A 42 3.89 -1.84 -7.95
N ALA A 43 4.39 -2.90 -7.30
CA ALA A 43 5.18 -2.79 -6.07
C ALA A 43 6.46 -1.94 -6.20
N PRO A 44 7.25 -2.03 -7.30
CA PRO A 44 8.49 -1.25 -7.42
C PRO A 44 8.31 0.27 -7.27
N ASP A 45 7.12 0.82 -7.58
CA ASP A 45 6.86 2.26 -7.50
C ASP A 45 6.96 2.81 -6.08
N VAL A 46 6.62 2.00 -5.08
CA VAL A 46 6.56 2.41 -3.67
C VAL A 46 7.78 1.97 -2.86
N VAL A 47 8.66 1.14 -3.43
CA VAL A 47 9.85 0.63 -2.74
C VAL A 47 10.87 1.74 -2.49
N GLY A 48 11.43 1.78 -1.29
CA GLY A 48 12.51 2.67 -0.92
C GLY A 48 12.54 2.99 0.57
N THR A 49 13.56 3.74 0.97
CA THR A 49 13.70 4.28 2.33
C THR A 49 13.30 5.74 2.32
N TYR A 50 12.41 6.13 3.23
CA TYR A 50 11.85 7.47 3.34
C TYR A 50 12.30 8.07 4.67
N TRP A 51 12.79 9.32 4.64
CA TRP A 51 13.06 10.10 5.84
C TRP A 51 11.97 11.16 6.02
N GLY A 52 11.42 11.25 7.23
CA GLY A 52 10.24 12.06 7.47
C GLY A 52 9.87 12.13 8.93
N ASN A 53 8.71 12.70 9.20
CA ASN A 53 8.21 12.95 10.55
C ASN A 53 6.94 12.14 10.83
N LEU A 54 6.85 11.62 12.05
CA LEU A 54 5.66 10.99 12.61
C LEU A 54 4.93 11.98 13.54
N ASP A 55 3.63 12.14 13.33
CA ASP A 55 2.73 12.74 14.32
C ASP A 55 1.80 11.65 14.86
N ILE A 56 1.54 11.68 16.17
CA ILE A 56 0.88 10.59 16.86
C ILE A 56 -0.15 11.16 17.82
N SER A 57 -1.38 10.67 17.69
CA SER A 57 -2.48 10.99 18.58
C SER A 57 -3.17 9.74 19.12
N MET A 58 -3.84 9.89 20.27
CA MET A 58 -4.70 8.89 20.87
C MET A 58 -6.16 9.37 20.77
N LYS A 59 -7.03 8.56 20.17
CA LYS A 59 -8.47 8.79 20.10
C LYS A 59 -9.20 7.73 20.94
N PRO A 60 -9.86 8.09 22.03
CA PRO A 60 -10.75 7.17 22.75
C PRO A 60 -11.90 6.71 21.84
N ASP A 61 -12.33 5.46 21.97
CA ASP A 61 -13.33 4.87 21.07
C ASP A 61 -14.69 5.59 21.09
N ASN A 62 -15.03 6.16 22.24
CA ASN A 62 -16.29 6.84 22.52
C ASN A 62 -16.20 8.37 22.38
N SER A 63 -15.13 8.89 21.78
CA SER A 63 -14.88 10.33 21.66
C SER A 63 -14.25 10.69 20.32
N ASP A 64 -14.53 11.88 19.81
CA ASP A 64 -13.84 12.44 18.65
C ASP A 64 -12.67 13.36 19.03
N GLN A 65 -12.45 13.54 20.34
CA GLN A 65 -11.29 14.27 20.83
C GLN A 65 -10.03 13.41 20.71
N GLU A 66 -8.98 14.00 20.16
CA GLU A 66 -7.67 13.36 20.03
C GLU A 66 -6.68 14.05 20.98
N THR A 67 -5.87 13.24 21.67
CA THR A 67 -4.76 13.73 22.48
C THR A 67 -3.47 13.50 21.73
N VAL A 68 -2.74 14.56 21.40
CA VAL A 68 -1.41 14.45 20.77
C VAL A 68 -0.40 13.92 21.79
N ILE A 69 0.31 12.86 21.41
CA ILE A 69 1.33 12.20 22.24
C ILE A 69 2.71 12.16 21.58
N GLY A 70 2.79 12.54 20.30
CA GLY A 70 4.03 12.70 19.57
C GLY A 70 3.81 13.69 18.43
N ASN A 71 4.77 14.58 18.20
CA ASN A 71 4.69 15.55 17.13
C ASN A 71 6.08 15.73 16.50
N GLY A 72 6.17 15.61 15.18
CA GLY A 72 7.41 15.83 14.44
C GLY A 72 8.52 14.83 14.74
N ILE A 73 8.20 13.58 15.12
CA ILE A 73 9.22 12.59 15.48
C ILE A 73 9.91 12.11 14.20
N ALA A 74 11.15 12.55 13.99
CA ALA A 74 11.94 12.18 12.81
C ALA A 74 12.28 10.68 12.82
N LYS A 75 11.89 9.97 11.76
CA LYS A 75 12.15 8.53 11.58
C LYS A 75 12.32 8.16 10.11
N PHE A 76 13.10 7.10 9.89
CA PHE A 76 13.09 6.38 8.63
C PHE A 76 11.96 5.36 8.60
N ILE A 77 11.30 5.23 7.45
CA ILE A 77 10.43 4.09 7.13
C ILE A 77 10.93 3.46 5.84
N THR A 78 11.09 2.14 5.85
CA THR A 78 11.50 1.37 4.68
C THR A 78 10.31 0.61 4.12
N ILE A 79 10.07 0.76 2.82
CA ILE A 79 9.12 -0.05 2.05
C ILE A 79 9.94 -0.97 1.16
N SER A 80 9.81 -2.29 1.36
CA SER A 80 10.56 -3.31 0.62
C SER A 80 9.63 -4.19 -0.19
N GLN A 81 10.08 -4.65 -1.35
CA GLN A 81 9.27 -5.51 -2.21
C GLN A 81 9.08 -6.90 -1.59
N VAL A 82 7.85 -7.42 -1.66
CA VAL A 82 7.50 -8.80 -1.28
C VAL A 82 7.13 -9.61 -2.53
N SER A 83 6.35 -9.02 -3.43
CA SER A 83 5.99 -9.56 -4.74
C SER A 83 5.80 -8.42 -5.74
N ASP A 84 5.30 -8.69 -6.94
CA ASP A 84 5.02 -7.65 -7.94
C ASP A 84 3.86 -6.72 -7.53
N THR A 85 3.04 -7.13 -6.57
CA THR A 85 1.85 -6.39 -6.10
C THR A 85 1.82 -6.20 -4.58
N GLU A 86 2.82 -6.67 -3.85
CA GLU A 86 2.89 -6.56 -2.40
C GLU A 86 4.23 -6.01 -1.92
N VAL A 87 4.18 -5.24 -0.83
CA VAL A 87 5.35 -4.69 -0.13
C VAL A 87 5.25 -4.89 1.37
N LYS A 88 6.39 -4.75 2.05
CA LYS A 88 6.50 -4.77 3.50
C LYS A 88 6.94 -3.39 4.00
N MET A 89 6.25 -2.87 4.99
CA MET A 89 6.60 -1.63 5.70
C MET A 89 7.36 -1.94 6.97
N GLU A 90 8.50 -1.26 7.19
CA GLU A 90 9.34 -1.41 8.37
C GLU A 90 9.70 -0.05 8.98
N LEU A 91 9.38 0.13 10.27
CA LEU A 91 9.85 1.20 11.14
C LEU A 91 10.68 0.58 12.26
N LYS A 92 11.99 0.86 12.28
CA LYS A 92 12.92 0.20 13.21
C LYS A 92 13.06 0.95 14.53
N GLU A 93 13.31 0.19 15.60
CA GLU A 93 13.66 0.68 16.93
C GLU A 93 12.76 1.83 17.40
N PHE A 94 11.45 1.60 17.33
CA PHE A 94 10.47 2.60 17.71
C PHE A 94 10.33 2.66 19.24
N GLU A 95 10.35 3.88 19.76
CA GLU A 95 10.12 4.19 21.15
C GLU A 95 9.40 5.53 21.27
N LEU A 96 8.60 5.69 22.33
CA LEU A 96 7.89 6.92 22.65
C LEU A 96 8.12 7.33 24.09
N PHE A 97 8.30 8.63 24.29
CA PHE A 97 8.32 9.22 25.62
C PHE A 97 6.90 9.56 26.06
N LEU A 98 6.37 8.80 27.01
CA LEU A 98 5.02 8.94 27.53
C LEU A 98 5.08 9.17 29.04
N ASN A 99 4.49 10.26 29.51
CA ASN A 99 4.34 10.57 30.94
C ASN A 99 5.66 10.45 31.76
N GLY A 100 6.78 10.90 31.20
CA GLY A 100 8.07 10.85 31.89
C GLY A 100 8.86 9.55 31.71
N THR A 101 8.31 8.56 30.98
CA THR A 101 8.92 7.24 30.78
C THR A 101 9.10 6.94 29.29
N ILE A 102 10.21 6.29 28.92
CA ILE A 102 10.41 5.79 27.55
C ILE A 102 9.76 4.42 27.44
N MET A 103 8.79 4.29 26.55
CA MET A 103 8.18 3.02 26.17
C MET A 103 8.79 2.55 24.85
N LYS A 104 9.41 1.37 24.85
CA LYS A 104 10.02 0.76 23.66
C LYS A 104 9.03 -0.21 23.01
N PHE A 105 8.81 -0.03 21.71
CA PHE A 105 7.96 -0.90 20.90
C PHE A 105 8.79 -1.85 20.02
N GLY A 106 10.06 -1.53 19.79
CA GLY A 106 10.94 -2.29 18.90
C GLY A 106 10.62 -2.02 17.43
N ASP A 107 10.87 -3.01 16.58
CA ASP A 107 10.57 -2.89 15.16
C ASP A 107 9.07 -3.07 14.90
N ILE A 108 8.51 -2.16 14.12
CA ILE A 108 7.14 -2.24 13.62
C ILE A 108 7.21 -2.74 12.18
N VAL A 109 6.61 -3.90 11.93
CA VAL A 109 6.58 -4.52 10.60
C VAL A 109 5.14 -4.80 10.22
N ILE A 110 4.74 -4.33 9.05
CA ILE A 110 3.47 -4.71 8.41
C ILE A 110 3.83 -5.35 7.07
N ASP A 111 3.62 -6.65 6.98
CA ASP A 111 3.96 -7.44 5.80
C ASP A 111 2.78 -7.57 4.83
N LYS A 112 3.07 -7.87 3.57
CA LYS A 112 2.07 -8.10 2.50
C LYS A 112 1.05 -6.97 2.33
N CYS A 113 1.52 -5.73 2.39
CA CYS A 113 0.71 -4.57 2.01
C CYS A 113 0.47 -4.61 0.49
N THR A 114 -0.79 -4.63 0.06
CA THR A 114 -1.16 -4.67 -1.36
C THR A 114 -0.97 -3.31 -2.01
N VAL A 115 -0.32 -3.25 -3.17
CA VAL A 115 -0.02 -2.04 -3.93
C VAL A 115 -0.98 -1.88 -5.10
N LYS A 116 -1.47 -0.65 -5.29
CA LYS A 116 -2.30 -0.25 -6.43
C LYS A 116 -1.66 0.93 -7.14
N LYS A 117 -1.63 0.85 -8.47
CA LYS A 117 -1.19 1.95 -9.34
C LYS A 117 -2.38 2.86 -9.63
N GLU A 118 -2.19 4.15 -9.38
CA GLU A 118 -3.07 5.22 -9.82
C GLU A 118 -2.39 6.02 -10.95
N THR A 119 -3.07 7.02 -11.53
CA THR A 119 -2.54 7.82 -12.64
C THR A 119 -1.20 8.50 -12.30
N ASP A 120 -1.14 9.19 -11.16
CA ASP A 120 0.02 10.02 -10.76
C ASP A 120 0.70 9.54 -9.47
N ALA A 121 0.12 8.53 -8.82
CA ALA A 121 0.56 8.02 -7.53
C ALA A 121 0.48 6.49 -7.49
N SER A 122 1.09 5.89 -6.48
CA SER A 122 0.89 4.49 -6.13
C SER A 122 0.49 4.41 -4.65
N THR A 123 -0.55 3.64 -4.35
CA THR A 123 -1.04 3.45 -2.98
C THR A 123 -0.71 2.05 -2.48
N PHE A 124 -0.61 1.89 -1.17
CA PHE A 124 -0.55 0.57 -0.56
C PHE A 124 -1.40 0.50 0.71
N THR A 125 -2.02 -0.64 0.94
CA THR A 125 -2.81 -0.90 2.15
C THR A 125 -2.40 -2.20 2.80
N GLY A 126 -2.38 -2.23 4.12
CA GLY A 126 -2.01 -3.42 4.90
C GLY A 126 -2.81 -3.51 6.19
N GLN A 127 -2.97 -4.74 6.68
CA GLN A 127 -3.60 -5.00 7.96
C GLN A 127 -2.87 -6.12 8.67
N GLN A 128 -2.49 -5.90 9.92
CA GLN A 128 -1.80 -6.89 10.74
C GLN A 128 -2.12 -6.69 12.22
N ASN A 129 -2.16 -7.79 12.97
CA ASN A 129 -2.17 -7.74 14.43
C ASN A 129 -0.72 -7.63 14.93
N LEU A 130 -0.42 -6.55 15.66
CA LEU A 130 0.88 -6.34 16.29
C LEU A 130 0.85 -6.81 17.75
N THR A 131 1.97 -7.37 18.20
CA THR A 131 2.22 -7.70 19.60
C THR A 131 3.59 -7.18 19.97
N PHE A 132 3.71 -6.58 21.14
CA PHE A 132 4.96 -5.97 21.61
C PHE A 132 5.59 -6.79 22.74
N SER A 133 6.87 -6.50 23.01
CA SER A 133 7.65 -7.11 24.09
C SER A 133 7.95 -6.08 25.19
N GLY A 134 8.48 -6.55 26.33
CA GLY A 134 8.86 -5.68 27.44
C GLY A 134 7.65 -4.94 28.04
N ASP A 135 7.83 -3.67 28.40
CA ASP A 135 6.78 -2.86 29.03
C ASP A 135 5.56 -2.67 28.12
N ALA A 136 5.75 -2.66 26.80
CA ALA A 136 4.68 -2.55 25.82
C ALA A 136 3.85 -3.85 25.66
N ALA A 137 4.30 -4.99 26.20
CA ALA A 137 3.56 -6.25 26.14
C ALA A 137 2.19 -6.17 26.83
N ALA A 138 2.04 -5.28 27.82
CA ALA A 138 0.77 -5.04 28.50
C ALA A 138 -0.34 -4.49 27.58
N LEU A 139 0.02 -3.95 26.41
CA LEU A 139 -0.96 -3.48 25.42
C LEU A 139 -1.71 -4.64 24.75
N GLY A 140 -1.17 -5.86 24.83
CA GLY A 140 -1.74 -7.06 24.22
C GLY A 140 -1.62 -7.06 22.71
N THR A 141 -2.60 -7.66 22.04
CA THR A 141 -2.67 -7.68 20.57
C THR A 141 -3.37 -6.41 20.07
N CYS A 142 -2.68 -5.67 19.21
CA CYS A 142 -3.17 -4.43 18.64
C CYS A 142 -3.49 -4.60 17.15
N ALA A 143 -4.76 -4.52 16.78
CA ALA A 143 -5.17 -4.58 15.39
C ALA A 143 -4.71 -3.30 14.67
N THR A 144 -3.90 -3.45 13.63
CA THR A 144 -3.23 -2.35 12.95
C THR A 144 -3.60 -2.32 11.48
N THR A 145 -3.93 -1.13 10.96
CA THR A 145 -4.07 -0.89 9.53
C THR A 145 -3.09 0.19 9.09
N VAL A 146 -2.61 0.09 7.85
CA VAL A 146 -1.79 1.10 7.19
C VAL A 146 -2.37 1.43 5.83
N GLU A 147 -2.37 2.71 5.51
CA GLU A 147 -2.66 3.25 4.19
C GLU A 147 -1.54 4.22 3.84
N GLY A 148 -0.86 3.97 2.73
CA GLY A 148 0.23 4.80 2.24
C GLY A 148 0.04 5.22 0.79
N THR A 149 0.54 6.41 0.47
CA THR A 149 0.54 6.97 -0.88
C THR A 149 1.93 7.48 -1.20
N VAL A 150 2.48 7.03 -2.32
CA VAL A 150 3.73 7.54 -2.90
C VAL A 150 3.40 8.33 -4.16
N GLU A 151 3.79 9.59 -4.16
CA GLU A 151 3.62 10.50 -5.31
C GLU A 151 4.91 11.32 -5.46
N SER A 152 5.52 11.27 -6.66
CA SER A 152 6.75 12.02 -6.95
C SER A 152 7.88 11.86 -5.90
N GLY A 153 8.00 10.66 -5.32
CA GLY A 153 8.99 10.35 -4.28
C GLY A 153 8.64 10.80 -2.86
N ALA A 154 7.53 11.51 -2.65
CA ALA A 154 6.98 11.77 -1.33
C ALA A 154 6.13 10.58 -0.86
N LEU A 155 6.25 10.22 0.42
CA LEU A 155 5.41 9.22 1.09
C LEU A 155 4.56 9.92 2.14
N THR A 156 3.24 9.77 2.00
CA THR A 156 2.29 10.08 3.07
C THR A 156 1.65 8.79 3.56
N MET A 157 1.47 8.63 4.87
CA MET A 157 0.82 7.45 5.42
C MET A 157 -0.04 7.77 6.63
N ASN A 158 -1.06 6.94 6.79
CA ASN A 158 -1.86 6.83 8.00
C ASN A 158 -1.73 5.41 8.55
N ILE A 159 -1.40 5.28 9.82
CA ILE A 159 -1.41 4.00 10.55
C ILE A 159 -2.40 4.13 11.69
N ASN A 160 -3.36 3.22 11.78
CA ASN A 160 -4.29 3.14 12.89
C ASN A 160 -3.98 1.88 13.69
N VAL A 161 -3.71 2.03 15.00
CA VAL A 161 -3.41 0.94 15.91
C VAL A 161 -4.49 0.89 16.99
N LYS A 162 -5.36 -0.12 16.90
CA LYS A 162 -6.41 -0.35 17.90
C LYS A 162 -5.79 -0.98 19.14
N VAL A 163 -5.87 -0.28 20.27
CA VAL A 163 -5.40 -0.76 21.58
C VAL A 163 -6.62 -1.10 22.44
N ALA A 164 -7.10 -2.35 22.30
CA ALA A 164 -8.36 -2.78 22.91
C ALA A 164 -8.35 -2.68 24.44
N THR A 165 -7.20 -2.98 25.07
CA THR A 165 -7.00 -2.90 26.53
C THR A 165 -7.22 -1.49 27.09
N LEU A 166 -7.00 -0.47 26.27
CA LEU A 166 -7.18 0.95 26.63
C LEU A 166 -8.42 1.59 25.99
N GLN A 167 -9.21 0.82 25.22
CA GLN A 167 -10.42 1.31 24.51
C GLN A 167 -10.16 2.58 23.70
N GLN A 168 -9.05 2.57 22.94
CA GLN A 168 -8.63 3.69 22.13
C GLN A 168 -7.95 3.21 20.84
N THR A 169 -7.84 4.13 19.89
CA THR A 169 -7.05 3.97 18.68
C THR A 169 -5.90 4.97 18.72
N VAL A 170 -4.68 4.49 18.56
CA VAL A 170 -3.53 5.34 18.27
C VAL A 170 -3.53 5.61 16.77
N LYS A 171 -3.53 6.88 16.40
CA LYS A 171 -3.41 7.32 15.02
C LYS A 171 -2.00 7.86 14.81
N VAL A 172 -1.38 7.44 13.73
CA VAL A 172 -0.07 7.91 13.31
C VAL A 172 -0.19 8.44 11.90
N THR A 173 0.26 9.68 11.69
CA THR A 173 0.50 10.20 10.36
C THR A 173 2.00 10.25 10.11
N TYR A 174 2.39 9.98 8.87
CA TYR A 174 3.77 10.11 8.42
C TYR A 174 3.82 10.94 7.15
N SER A 175 4.81 11.83 7.07
CA SER A 175 5.18 12.53 5.84
C SER A 175 6.69 12.49 5.68
N GLY A 176 7.16 11.92 4.58
CA GLY A 176 8.58 11.75 4.30
C GLY A 176 8.90 11.76 2.82
N VAL A 177 10.20 11.81 2.51
CA VAL A 177 10.71 11.85 1.14
C VAL A 177 11.67 10.69 0.92
N LYS A 178 11.55 10.04 -0.24
CA LYS A 178 12.43 8.95 -0.67
C LYS A 178 13.86 9.44 -0.68
N GLN A 179 14.73 8.71 0.00
CA GLN A 179 16.15 9.00 0.01
C GLN A 179 16.78 8.52 -1.29
N VAL A 180 17.71 9.32 -1.81
CA VAL A 180 18.52 8.90 -2.96
C VAL A 180 19.46 7.82 -2.47
N GLU A 181 19.50 6.69 -3.17
CA GLU A 181 20.56 5.70 -2.94
C GLU A 181 21.88 6.38 -3.29
N GLU A 182 22.80 6.54 -2.32
CA GLU A 182 24.17 6.87 -2.66
C GLU A 182 24.73 5.69 -3.46
N SER A 183 24.83 5.86 -4.77
CA SER A 183 25.65 5.00 -5.61
C SER A 183 27.08 5.14 -5.10
N GLY A 184 27.48 4.26 -4.20
CA GLY A 184 28.86 4.12 -3.77
C GLY A 184 29.69 3.75 -4.99
N ASN A 185 30.25 4.75 -5.66
CA ASN A 185 31.35 4.55 -6.58
C ASN A 185 32.54 4.04 -5.76
N ASN A 186 32.66 2.72 -5.67
CA ASN A 186 33.84 2.04 -5.18
C ASN A 186 34.85 1.87 -6.31
#